data_AF-A0A4Q0Y1E5-F1
#
_entry.id   AF-A0A4Q0Y1E5-F1
#
_cell.length_a   1.000
_cell.length_b   1.000
_cell.length_c   1.000
_cell.angle_alpha   90.00
_cell.angle_beta   90.00
_cell.angle_gamma   90.00
#
_symmetry.space_group_name_H-M   'P 1'
#
loop_
_entity.id
_entity.type
_entity.pdbx_description
1 polymer ?
#
loop_
_entity_poly.entity_id
_entity_poly.type
_entity_poly.pdbx_seq_one_letter_code
_entity_poly.pdbx_strand_id
1 'polypeptide(L)' 'MNKLEAIVTKIKSKQSLNLVSFSFNTNSLTMISLDLDEKVKEDKKVLLSIKPTKIT' A
#
# COMPACT_ATOMS: atom_id res chain seq x y z
N MET A 1 4.28 2.81 16.37
CA MET A 1 4.09 2.46 14.93
C MET A 1 3.12 3.47 14.36
N ASN A 2 3.54 4.21 13.33
CA ASN A 2 2.67 5.20 12.69
C ASN A 2 1.72 4.47 11.74
N LYS A 3 0.49 4.95 11.64
CA LYS A 3 -0.56 4.35 10.81
C LYS A 3 -1.12 5.39 9.85
N LEU A 4 -1.29 5.03 8.58
CA LEU A 4 -1.97 5.87 7.57
C LEU A 4 -3.18 5.13 7.01
N GLU A 5 -4.34 5.79 7.00
CA GLU A 5 -5.52 5.29 6.30
C GLU A 5 -5.43 5.68 4.83
N ALA A 6 -5.43 4.71 3.92
CA ALA A 6 -5.31 4.94 2.49
C ALA A 6 -6.29 4.06 1.71
N ILE A 7 -6.54 4.39 0.44
CA ILE A 7 -7.37 3.60 -0.46
C ILE A 7 -6.47 2.91 -1.47
N VAL A 8 -6.63 1.60 -1.67
CA VAL A 8 -5.93 0.88 -2.74
C VAL A 8 -6.50 1.33 -4.08
N THR A 9 -5.67 1.93 -4.93
CA THR A 9 -6.11 2.44 -6.24
C THR A 9 -5.75 1.50 -7.37
N LYS A 10 -4.68 0.71 -7.23
CA LYS A 10 -4.25 -0.21 -8.28
C LYS A 10 -3.39 -1.34 -7.72
N ILE A 11 -3.60 -2.54 -8.24
CA ILE A 11 -2.72 -3.69 -7.98
C ILE A 11 -2.19 -4.19 -9.33
N LYS A 12 -0.85 -4.23 -9.48
CA LYS A 12 -0.19 -4.90 -10.61
C LYS A 12 0.63 -6.06 -10.08
N SER A 13 0.25 -7.27 -10.45
CA SER A 13 0.95 -8.49 -10.06
C SER A 13 1.70 -9.08 -11.25
N LYS A 14 2.98 -9.44 -11.04
CA LYS A 14 3.79 -10.20 -11.99
C LYS A 14 4.57 -11.26 -11.21
N GLN A 15 4.26 -12.54 -11.47
CA GLN A 15 4.78 -13.67 -10.68
C GLN A 15 4.46 -13.47 -9.18
N SER A 16 5.45 -13.50 -8.30
CA SER A 16 5.29 -13.23 -6.87
C SER A 16 5.37 -11.75 -6.49
N LEU A 17 5.63 -10.85 -7.44
CA LEU A 17 5.82 -9.44 -7.13
C LEU A 17 4.52 -8.64 -7.36
N ASN A 18 4.08 -7.94 -6.31
CA ASN A 18 2.89 -7.11 -6.31
C ASN A 18 3.30 -5.65 -6.14
N LEU A 19 3.01 -4.82 -7.14
CA LEU A 19 3.09 -3.37 -7.04
C LEU A 19 1.70 -2.84 -6.69
N VAL A 20 1.57 -2.30 -5.48
CA VAL A 20 0.30 -1.79 -4.95
C VAL A 20 0.38 -0.28 -4.83
N SER A 21 -0.54 0.42 -5.48
CA SER A 21 -0.69 1.87 -5.40
C SER A 21 -1.81 2.23 -4.43
N PHE A 22 -1.59 3.29 -3.65
CA PHE A 22 -2.56 3.81 -2.69
C PHE A 22 -2.75 5.30 -2.87
N SER A 23 -3.99 5.77 -2.66
CA SER A 23 -4.30 7.17 -2.45
C SER A 23 -4.31 7.48 -0.95
N PHE A 24 -3.54 8.47 -0.55
CA PHE A 24 -3.51 9.04 0.80
C PHE A 24 -3.66 10.56 0.70
N ASN A 25 -4.84 11.08 1.06
CA ASN A 25 -5.21 12.47 0.83
C ASN A 25 -5.00 12.84 -0.66
N THR A 26 -4.18 13.86 -0.94
CA THR A 26 -3.81 14.29 -2.30
C THR A 26 -2.56 13.61 -2.84
N ASN A 27 -1.95 12.68 -2.07
CA ASN A 27 -0.71 12.01 -2.43
C ASN A 27 -0.96 10.57 -2.91
N SER A 28 -0.09 10.11 -3.81
CA SER A 28 -0.01 8.71 -4.20
C SER A 28 1.15 8.05 -3.49
N LEU A 29 0.90 6.89 -2.88
CA LEU A 29 1.91 6.01 -2.30
C LEU A 29 2.03 4.76 -3.16
N THR A 30 3.22 4.14 -3.17
CA THR A 30 3.43 2.86 -3.85
C THR A 30 4.20 1.92 -2.93
N MET A 31 3.76 0.67 -2.88
CA MET A 31 4.41 -0.42 -2.15
C MET A 31 4.73 -1.55 -3.10
N ILE A 32 5.86 -2.21 -2.85
CA ILE A 32 6.21 -3.49 -3.45
C ILE A 32 6.04 -4.55 -2.38
N SER A 33 5.31 -5.62 -2.68
CA SER A 33 5.19 -6.78 -1.80
C SER A 33 5.40 -8.09 -2.56
N LEU A 34 6.02 -9.05 -1.89
CA LEU A 34 6.13 -10.43 -2.36
C LEU A 34 4.92 -11.29 -1.99
N ASP A 35 4.16 -10.83 -0.99
CA ASP A 35 2.98 -11.51 -0.48
C ASP A 35 1.89 -10.48 -0.21
N LEU A 36 0.72 -10.69 -0.80
CA LEU A 36 -0.39 -9.76 -0.71
C LEU A 36 -1.59 -10.51 -0.16
N ASP A 37 -2.05 -10.12 1.03
CA ASP A 37 -3.25 -10.68 1.64
C ASP A 37 -4.43 -10.55 0.66
N GLU A 38 -5.14 -11.65 0.42
CA GLU A 38 -6.29 -11.74 -0.49
C GLU A 38 -7.42 -10.73 -0.17
N LYS A 39 -7.44 -10.23 1.06
CA LYS A 39 -8.35 -9.18 1.50
C LYS A 39 -8.00 -7.82 0.89
N VAL A 40 -6.78 -7.59 0.40
CA VAL A 40 -6.37 -6.34 -0.23
C VAL A 40 -6.82 -6.34 -1.68
N LYS A 41 -7.79 -5.48 -2.00
CA LYS A 41 -8.39 -5.34 -3.32
C LYS A 41 -8.46 -3.87 -3.68
N GLU A 42 -8.58 -3.57 -4.97
CA GLU A 42 -8.82 -2.21 -5.45
C GLU A 42 -10.09 -1.62 -4.79
N ASP A 43 -10.09 -0.29 -4.64
CA ASP A 43 -11.12 0.52 -3.96
C ASP A 43 -11.32 0.23 -2.46
N LYS A 44 -10.48 -0.64 -1.88
CA LYS A 44 -10.55 -0.95 -0.46
C LYS A 44 -9.75 0.05 0.38
N LYS A 45 -10.37 0.51 1.47
CA LYS A 45 -9.68 1.22 2.55
C LYS A 45 -8.79 0.28 3.35
N VAL A 46 -7.55 0.69 3.57
CA VAL A 46 -6.53 -0.07 4.29
C VAL A 46 -5.80 0.82 5.29
N LEU A 47 -5.25 0.19 6.32
CA LEU A 47 -4.44 0.85 7.34
C LEU A 47 -2.97 0.44 7.16
N LEU A 48 -2.18 1.34 6.57
CA LEU A 48 -0.76 1.12 6.34
C LEU A 48 0.01 1.34 7.64
N SER A 49 0.71 0.30 8.12
CA SER A 49 1.64 0.43 9.24
C SER A 49 3.02 0.80 8.74
N ILE A 50 3.55 1.94 9.20
CA ILE A 50 4.81 2.49 8.70
C ILE A 50 5.84 2.50 9.82
N LYS A 51 7.04 2.03 9.48
CA LYS A 51 8.24 2.16 10.29
C LYS A 51 9.20 3.12 9.59
N PRO A 52 9.25 4.40 10.00
CA PRO A 52 10.23 5.32 9.47
C PRO A 52 11.63 4.83 9.85
N THR A 53 12.49 4.60 8.86
CA THR A 53 13.90 4.26 9.07
C THR A 53 14.81 5.49 9.00
N LYS A 54 14.34 6.56 8.34
CA LYS A 54 14.94 7.89 8.32
C LYS A 54 13.84 8.93 8.09
N ILE A 55 13.78 9.92 8.97
CA ILE A 55 13.00 11.16 8.80
C ILE A 55 14.04 12.28 8.87
N THR A 56 14.05 13.18 7.89
CA THR A 56 14.97 14.33 7.84
C THR A 56 14.14 15.59 7.78
#